data_AF-A0A8G2I2Q0-F1
#
_entry.id   AF-A0A8G2I2Q0-F1
#
_cell.length_a   1.000
_cell.length_b   1.000
_cell.length_c   1.000
_cell.angle_alpha   90.00
_cell.angle_beta   90.00
_cell.angle_gamma   90.00
#
_symmetry.space_group_name_H-M   'P 1'
#
loop_
_entity.id
_entity.type
_entity.pdbx_description
1 polymer ?
#
loop_
_entity_poly.entity_id
_entity_poly.type
_entity_poly.pdbx_seq_one_letter_code
_entity_poly.pdbx_strand_id
1 'polypeptide(L)'
;MYPNWGQYKRADLIGQSNYIKNNDVVIFNEAFDNGASDKLLSNVKKEYPYQTPVLGRSQSGWDKTEGSYSSTVAEDGGVADCK
;
A
#
# COMPACT_ATOMS: atom_id res chain seq x y z
N MET A 1 15.49 -4.54 -5.61
CA MET A 1 15.49 -3.96 -4.24
C MET A 1 16.44 -2.77 -4.18
N TYR A 2 15.96 -1.62 -3.71
CA TYR A 2 16.76 -0.40 -3.59
C TYR A 2 16.93 -0.01 -2.11
N PRO A 3 17.93 -0.55 -1.40
CA PRO A 3 17.94 -0.54 0.07
C PRO A 3 18.11 0.84 0.73
N ASN A 4 18.62 1.85 0.00
CA ASN A 4 19.04 3.13 0.57
C ASN A 4 18.13 4.31 0.23
N TRP A 5 16.83 4.07 -0.06
CA TRP A 5 15.85 5.12 -0.35
C TRP A 5 14.98 5.51 0.85
N GLY A 6 15.31 5.00 2.04
CA GLY A 6 14.64 5.31 3.28
C GLY A 6 13.15 4.96 3.27
N GLN A 7 12.76 3.85 2.62
CA GLN A 7 11.36 3.47 2.44
C GLN A 7 10.60 3.42 3.77
N TYR A 8 11.14 2.71 4.77
CA TYR A 8 10.56 2.64 6.10
C TYR A 8 10.48 4.01 6.79
N LYS A 9 11.53 4.83 6.66
CA LYS A 9 11.53 6.17 7.24
C LYS A 9 10.43 7.03 6.62
N ARG A 10 10.23 6.95 5.30
CA ARG A 10 9.17 7.67 4.61
C ARG A 10 7.78 7.11 4.92
N ALA A 11 7.63 5.79 5.12
CA ALA A 11 6.36 5.20 5.58
C ALA A 11 5.90 5.79 6.92
N ASP A 12 6.83 6.04 7.85
CA ASP A 12 6.53 6.73 9.10
C ASP A 12 6.21 8.21 8.88
N LEU A 13 7.02 8.92 8.08
CA LEU A 13 6.82 10.36 7.81
C LEU A 13 5.49 10.64 7.09
N ILE A 14 5.11 9.81 6.12
CA ILE A 14 3.84 9.94 5.40
C ILE A 14 2.67 9.76 6.37
N GLY A 15 2.67 8.68 7.18
CA GLY A 15 1.59 8.43 8.15
C GLY A 15 1.46 9.51 9.24
N GLN A 16 2.53 10.25 9.53
CA GLN A 16 2.51 11.35 10.50
C GLN A 16 2.10 12.71 9.89
N SER A 17 2.20 12.84 8.57
CA SER A 17 1.98 14.09 7.84
C SER A 17 0.55 14.62 7.99
N ASN A 18 0.34 15.90 7.73
CA ASN A 18 -0.99 16.50 7.83
C ASN A 18 -1.82 16.28 6.56
N TYR A 19 -1.20 16.19 5.38
CA TYR A 19 -1.92 16.05 4.11
C TYR A 19 -2.61 14.69 3.99
N ILE A 20 -2.11 13.66 4.68
CA ILE A 20 -2.71 12.33 4.67
C ILE A 20 -3.96 12.22 5.55
N LYS A 21 -4.28 13.24 6.36
CA LYS A 21 -5.35 13.20 7.36
C LYS A 21 -6.60 13.92 6.87
N ASN A 22 -7.74 13.56 7.44
CA ASN A 22 -9.06 14.14 7.20
C ASN A 22 -9.54 14.06 5.74
N ASN A 23 -9.09 13.02 5.02
CA ASN A 23 -9.65 12.69 3.71
C ASN A 23 -10.70 11.58 3.89
N ASP A 24 -11.63 11.46 2.94
CA ASP A 24 -12.56 10.33 2.94
C ASP A 24 -11.90 9.04 2.40
N VAL A 25 -11.00 9.20 1.43
CA VAL A 25 -10.29 8.11 0.77
C VAL A 25 -8.88 8.57 0.42
N VAL A 26 -7.91 7.68 0.57
CA VAL A 26 -6.52 7.87 0.13
C VAL A 26 -6.14 6.75 -0.82
N ILE A 27 -5.53 7.11 -1.94
CA ILE A 27 -4.99 6.19 -2.94
C ILE A 27 -3.46 6.26 -2.89
N PHE A 28 -2.81 5.12 -2.70
CA PHE A 28 -1.36 5.00 -2.78
C PHE A 28 -0.95 4.39 -4.11
N ASN A 29 0.13 4.94 -4.69
CA ASN A 29 0.84 4.37 -5.84
C ASN A 29 2.28 4.05 -5.43
N GLU A 30 2.92 3.18 -6.20
CA GLU A 30 4.30 2.72 -5.99
C GLU A 30 4.55 2.09 -4.59
N ALA A 31 3.53 1.48 -4.00
CA ALA A 31 3.60 0.74 -2.74
C ALA A 31 4.23 -0.67 -2.92
N PHE A 32 5.31 -0.76 -3.70
CA PHE A 32 5.91 -2.02 -4.16
C PHE A 32 6.66 -2.78 -3.04
N ASP A 33 7.45 -2.08 -2.23
CA ASP A 33 8.22 -2.74 -1.16
C ASP A 33 7.26 -3.29 -0.10
N ASN A 34 7.09 -4.61 -0.05
CA ASN A 34 6.10 -5.27 0.82
C ASN A 34 6.21 -4.81 2.27
N GLY A 35 7.42 -4.76 2.82
CA GLY A 35 7.61 -4.40 4.23
C GLY A 35 7.34 -2.93 4.53
N ALA A 36 7.77 -2.01 3.67
CA ALA A 36 7.51 -0.58 3.85
C ALA A 36 6.06 -0.20 3.53
N SER A 37 5.43 -0.85 2.54
CA SER A 37 4.00 -0.64 2.21
C SER A 37 3.10 -1.15 3.33
N ASP A 38 3.36 -2.34 3.89
CA ASP A 38 2.61 -2.85 5.04
C ASP A 38 2.76 -1.93 6.26
N LYS A 39 3.95 -1.37 6.48
CA LYS A 39 4.20 -0.37 7.52
C LYS A 39 3.40 0.91 7.29
N LEU A 40 3.38 1.42 6.06
CA LEU A 40 2.59 2.61 5.70
C LEU A 40 1.09 2.38 5.92
N LEU A 41 0.55 1.26 5.42
CA LEU A 41 -0.85 0.88 5.59
C LEU A 41 -1.21 0.74 7.08
N SER A 42 -0.33 0.13 7.87
CA SER A 42 -0.48 0.05 9.33
C SER A 42 -0.48 1.41 10.02
N ASN A 43 0.40 2.33 9.60
CA ASN A 43 0.51 3.66 10.19
C ASN A 43 -0.75 4.51 9.98
N VAL A 44 -1.44 4.36 8.84
CA VAL A 44 -2.67 5.13 8.53
C VAL A 44 -3.96 4.42 8.97
N LYS A 45 -3.88 3.14 9.37
CA LYS A 45 -5.03 2.29 9.70
C LYS A 45 -5.94 2.82 10.82
N LYS A 46 -5.42 3.65 11.71
CA LYS A 46 -6.22 4.27 12.79
C LYS A 46 -7.28 5.23 12.22
N GLU A 47 -6.94 5.92 11.15
CA GLU A 47 -7.83 6.90 10.49
C GLU A 47 -8.57 6.28 9.31
N TYR A 48 -7.93 5.34 8.62
CA TYR A 48 -8.48 4.60 7.47
C TYR A 48 -8.53 3.09 7.76
N PRO A 49 -9.52 2.61 8.53
CA PRO A 49 -9.58 1.22 8.97
C PRO A 49 -9.94 0.22 7.86
N TYR A 50 -10.54 0.67 6.75
CA TYR A 50 -10.95 -0.15 5.62
C TYR A 50 -9.92 -0.02 4.49
N GLN A 51 -9.14 -1.07 4.25
CA GLN A 51 -8.01 -1.05 3.32
C GLN A 51 -8.07 -2.22 2.35
N THR A 52 -7.74 -1.98 1.09
CA THR A 52 -7.51 -3.06 0.13
C THR A 52 -6.13 -3.69 0.33
N PRO A 53 -5.91 -4.94 -0.12
CA PRO A 53 -4.55 -5.43 -0.35
C PRO A 53 -3.83 -4.57 -1.40
N VAL A 54 -2.50 -4.69 -1.47
CA VAL A 54 -1.74 -4.09 -2.58
C VAL A 54 -2.02 -4.88 -3.87
N LEU A 55 -2.42 -4.16 -4.92
CA LEU A 55 -2.81 -4.70 -6.22
C LEU A 55 -1.74 -5.67 -6.76
N GLY A 56 -2.16 -6.85 -7.21
CA GLY A 56 -1.26 -7.83 -7.86
C GLY A 56 -0.34 -8.61 -6.91
N ARG A 57 -0.32 -8.29 -5.60
CA ARG A 57 0.50 -9.01 -4.61
C ARG A 57 -0.01 -10.43 -4.33
N SER A 58 -1.33 -10.59 -4.30
CA SER A 58 -2.01 -11.89 -4.20
C SER A 58 -3.48 -11.76 -4.64
N GLN A 59 -4.17 -12.89 -4.76
CA GLN A 59 -5.62 -12.92 -4.96
C GLN A 59 -6.42 -12.83 -3.64
N SER A 60 -5.76 -12.98 -2.50
CA SER A 60 -6.41 -12.99 -1.18
C SER A 60 -6.89 -11.59 -0.80
N GLY A 61 -8.10 -11.49 -0.25
CA GLY A 61 -8.69 -10.22 0.18
C GLY A 61 -9.34 -9.39 -0.93
N TRP A 62 -9.41 -9.93 -2.15
CA TRP A 62 -10.15 -9.35 -3.26
C TRP A 62 -11.46 -10.12 -3.51
N ASP A 63 -12.55 -9.41 -3.78
CA ASP A 63 -13.81 -10.05 -4.19
C ASP A 63 -13.67 -10.72 -5.57
N LYS A 64 -12.89 -10.11 -6.46
CA LYS A 64 -12.54 -10.62 -7.80
C LYS A 64 -11.13 -10.20 -8.18
N THR A 65 -10.42 -11.07 -8.90
CA THR A 65 -9.16 -10.75 -9.59
C THR A 65 -9.38 -10.94 -11.08
N GLU A 66 -9.18 -9.89 -11.87
CA GLU A 66 -9.43 -9.87 -13.31
C GLU A 66 -8.21 -9.32 -14.08
N GLY A 67 -8.21 -9.46 -15.41
CA GLY A 67 -7.08 -9.05 -16.26
C GLY A 67 -5.91 -10.03 -16.23
N SER A 68 -4.71 -9.57 -16.61
CA SER A 68 -3.51 -10.39 -16.73
C SER A 68 -2.75 -10.54 -15.41
N TYR A 69 -3.45 -10.93 -14.34
CA TYR A 69 -2.79 -11.29 -13.07
C TYR A 69 -1.81 -12.45 -13.29
N SER A 70 -0.62 -12.33 -12.73
CA SER A 70 0.39 -13.37 -12.75
C SER A 70 0.95 -13.58 -11.35
N SER A 71 1.08 -14.84 -10.93
CA SER A 71 1.75 -15.20 -9.68
C SER A 71 3.27 -15.36 -9.82
N THR A 72 3.82 -15.14 -11.02
CA THR A 72 5.25 -15.36 -11.31
C THR A 72 6.01 -14.06 -11.61
N VAL A 73 5.32 -12.92 -11.65
CA VAL A 73 6.00 -11.62 -11.71
C VAL A 73 6.69 -11.34 -10.37
N ALA A 74 7.85 -10.70 -10.43
CA ALA A 74 8.68 -10.45 -9.25
C ALA A 74 8.16 -9.31 -8.37
N GLU A 75 7.33 -8.41 -8.92
CA GLU A 75 6.83 -7.20 -8.25
C GLU A 75 5.31 -7.11 -8.39
N ASP A 76 4.66 -6.49 -7.41
CA ASP A 76 3.22 -6.20 -7.46
C ASP A 76 2.91 -4.90 -8.22
N GLY A 77 1.62 -4.56 -8.32
CA GLY A 77 1.14 -3.36 -9.02
C GLY A 77 1.28 -2.06 -8.22
N GLY A 78 1.62 -2.13 -6.93
CA GLY A 78 1.93 -0.97 -6.10
C GLY A 78 0.76 -0.03 -5.77
N VAL A 79 -0.49 -0.45 -6.01
CA VAL A 79 -1.69 0.36 -5.73
C VAL A 79 -2.44 -0.17 -4.52
N ALA A 80 -2.87 0.70 -3.61
CA ALA A 80 -3.77 0.37 -2.50
C ALA A 80 -4.67 1.55 -2.13
N ASP A 81 -5.92 1.24 -1.78
CA ASP A 81 -6.93 2.22 -1.38
C ASP A 81 -7.25 2.08 0.12
N CYS A 82 -7.41 3.22 0.79
CA CYS A 82 -7.66 3.31 2.23
C CYS A 82 -8.85 4.25 2.53
N LYS A 83 -9.79 3.78 3.35
CA LYS A 83 -11.00 4.50 3.79
C LYS A 83 -11.23 4.35 5.28
#